data_AF-A0A650CQC1-F1
#
_entry.id   AF-A0A650CQC1-F1
#
_cell.length_a   1.000
_cell.length_b   1.000
_cell.length_c   1.000
_cell.angle_alpha   90.00
_cell.angle_beta   90.00
_cell.angle_gamma   90.00
#
_symmetry.space_group_name_H-M   'P 1'
#
loop_
_entity.id
_entity.type
_entity.pdbx_description
1 polymer ?
#
loop_
_entity_poly.entity_id
_entity_poly.type
_entity_poly.pdbx_seq_one_letter_code
_entity_poly.pdbx_strand_id
1 'polypeptide(L)'
;MDLPEEIKKQLNEGVCIVRNENVVICMSKDVPRRLDVEMDLEVDRESGSVILRHIIKDDPENPLIIEYSVDKKFVEAVTQRNGEVVVYFVDEQFREEMNFKIKIDKEDLKLIRREIGLGN
;
A
#
# COMPACT_ATOMS: atom_id res chain seq x y z
N MET A 1 3.85 12.33 12.05
CA MET A 1 3.20 12.91 10.85
C MET A 1 1.87 13.54 11.25
N ASP A 2 1.43 14.65 10.64
CA ASP A 2 0.10 15.20 10.96
C ASP A 2 -0.97 14.46 10.15
N LEU A 3 -1.79 13.67 10.86
CA LEU A 3 -2.83 12.82 10.29
C LEU A 3 -4.22 13.33 10.68
N PRO A 4 -5.15 13.44 9.71
CA PRO A 4 -6.55 13.75 10.02
C PRO A 4 -7.14 12.74 11.00
N GLU A 5 -8.02 13.19 11.90
CA GLU A 5 -8.65 12.32 12.91
C GLU A 5 -9.47 11.17 12.30
N GLU A 6 -10.00 11.35 11.10
CA GLU A 6 -10.70 10.30 10.35
C GLU A 6 -9.78 9.13 9.95
N ILE A 7 -8.52 9.42 9.63
CA ILE A 7 -7.48 8.41 9.30
C ILE A 7 -7.06 7.70 10.57
N LYS A 8 -6.81 8.44 11.65
CA LYS A 8 -6.42 7.87 12.95
C LYS A 8 -7.43 6.87 13.50
N LYS A 9 -8.73 7.10 13.29
CA LYS A 9 -9.81 6.20 13.73
C LYS A 9 -9.88 4.88 12.95
N GLN A 10 -9.27 4.81 11.77
CA GLN A 10 -9.27 3.64 10.90
C GLN A 10 -8.00 2.79 11.07
N LEU A 11 -6.92 3.40 11.57
CA LEU A 11 -5.65 2.72 11.81
C LEU A 11 -5.68 1.94 13.12
N ASN A 12 -5.27 0.69 13.05
CA ASN A 12 -4.95 -0.20 14.17
C ASN A 12 -3.69 -1.01 13.79
N GLU A 13 -3.04 -1.65 14.77
CA GLU A 13 -1.86 -2.49 14.49
C GLU A 13 -2.15 -3.52 13.39
N GLY A 14 -1.26 -3.59 12.40
CA GLY A 14 -1.37 -4.45 11.23
C GLY A 14 -2.29 -3.93 10.11
N VAL A 15 -2.94 -2.78 10.30
CA VAL A 15 -3.84 -2.19 9.29
C VAL A 15 -3.11 -1.16 8.44
N CYS A 16 -3.26 -1.30 7.12
CA CYS A 16 -2.84 -0.30 6.16
C CYS A 16 -4.05 0.32 5.45
N ILE A 17 -4.04 1.64 5.30
CA ILE A 17 -5.09 2.38 4.60
C ILE A 17 -4.52 3.32 3.57
N VAL A 18 -5.26 3.48 2.48
CA VAL A 18 -4.96 4.49 1.46
C VAL A 18 -5.22 5.89 2.03
N ARG A 19 -4.27 6.79 1.80
CA ARG A 19 -4.42 8.24 1.95
C ARG A 19 -4.48 8.86 0.55
N ASN A 20 -4.80 10.15 0.50
CA ASN A 20 -4.76 10.96 -0.73
C ASN A 20 -3.53 10.68 -1.60
N GLU A 21 -3.72 10.75 -2.92
CA GLU A 21 -2.72 10.47 -3.96
C GLU A 21 -2.29 8.99 -4.01
N ASN A 22 -0.99 8.72 -3.97
CA ASN A 22 -0.37 7.40 -4.07
C ASN A 22 0.21 6.92 -2.73
N VAL A 23 -0.35 7.41 -1.62
CA VAL A 23 0.17 7.19 -0.28
C VAL A 23 -0.65 6.14 0.46
N VAL A 24 0.04 5.24 1.14
CA VAL A 24 -0.53 4.26 2.06
C VAL A 24 0.07 4.50 3.45
N ILE A 25 -0.74 4.37 4.49
CA ILE A 25 -0.27 4.44 5.88
C ILE A 25 -0.55 3.12 6.54
N CYS A 26 0.48 2.50 7.10
CA CYS A 26 0.40 1.27 7.88
C CYS A 26 0.73 1.58 9.34
N MET A 27 -0.11 1.14 10.27
CA MET A 27 0.27 1.12 11.68
C MET A 27 0.92 -0.23 11.97
N SER A 28 2.24 -0.24 12.11
CA SER A 28 3.03 -1.45 12.34
C SER A 28 4.42 -1.08 12.83
N LYS A 29 4.92 -1.85 13.81
CA LYS A 29 6.34 -1.84 14.18
C LYS A 29 7.18 -2.79 13.32
N ASP A 30 6.54 -3.71 12.62
CA ASP A 30 7.17 -4.56 11.62
C ASP A 30 7.30 -3.78 10.31
N VAL A 31 8.54 -3.44 9.97
CA VAL A 31 8.90 -2.58 8.84
C VAL A 31 9.98 -3.27 8.00
N PRO A 32 10.09 -2.93 6.70
CA PRO A 32 11.08 -3.55 5.82
C PRO A 32 12.51 -3.39 6.38
N ARG A 33 13.22 -4.50 6.56
CA ARG A 33 14.60 -4.52 7.05
C ARG A 33 15.61 -4.08 6.00
N ARG A 34 15.22 -4.13 4.72
CA ARG A 34 16.04 -3.75 3.56
C ARG A 34 15.18 -2.98 2.56
N LEU A 35 15.79 -2.00 1.91
CA LEU A 35 15.11 -1.13 0.93
C LEU A 35 15.10 -1.72 -0.49
N ASP A 36 16.11 -2.53 -0.81
CA ASP A 36 16.25 -3.19 -2.11
C ASP A 36 15.92 -4.67 -1.94
N VAL A 37 14.63 -4.98 -2.06
CA VAL A 37 14.08 -6.31 -1.83
C VAL A 37 13.10 -6.65 -2.94
N GLU A 38 13.08 -7.93 -3.29
CA GLU A 38 12.08 -8.45 -4.21
C GLU A 38 10.70 -8.36 -3.57
N MET A 39 9.71 -8.01 -4.38
CA MET A 39 8.33 -7.86 -3.98
C MET A 39 7.43 -8.56 -4.98
N ASP A 40 6.44 -9.28 -4.49
CA ASP A 40 5.33 -9.77 -5.30
C ASP A 40 4.08 -8.91 -5.02
N LEU A 41 3.21 -8.83 -6.04
CA LEU A 41 1.91 -8.17 -5.94
C LEU A 41 0.81 -9.19 -6.19
N GLU A 42 -0.15 -9.24 -5.27
CA GLU A 42 -1.43 -9.91 -5.46
C GLU A 42 -2.57 -8.90 -5.55
N VAL A 43 -3.51 -9.14 -6.46
CA VAL A 43 -4.70 -8.30 -6.68
C VAL A 43 -5.93 -9.16 -6.45
N ASP A 44 -6.75 -8.79 -5.47
CA ASP A 44 -7.99 -9.49 -5.15
C ASP A 44 -9.20 -8.57 -5.28
N ARG A 45 -10.40 -9.17 -5.39
CA ARG A 45 -11.66 -8.45 -5.49
C ARG A 45 -12.65 -8.99 -4.46
N GLU A 46 -12.71 -8.33 -3.31
CA GLU A 46 -13.62 -8.67 -2.23
C GLU A 46 -14.76 -7.67 -2.11
N SER A 47 -16.00 -8.15 -2.09
CA SER A 47 -17.20 -7.34 -1.81
C SER A 47 -17.32 -6.06 -2.66
N GLY A 48 -16.82 -6.09 -3.90
CA GLY A 48 -16.83 -4.97 -4.82
C GLY A 48 -15.67 -3.98 -4.68
N SER A 49 -14.78 -4.19 -3.71
CA SER A 49 -13.52 -3.46 -3.55
C SER A 49 -12.37 -4.21 -4.20
N VAL A 50 -11.35 -3.49 -4.67
CA VAL A 50 -10.08 -4.09 -5.11
C VAL A 50 -9.11 -4.00 -3.94
N ILE A 51 -8.47 -5.12 -3.62
CA ILE A 51 -7.48 -5.23 -2.54
C ILE A 51 -6.12 -5.48 -3.20
N LEU A 52 -5.11 -4.72 -2.80
CA LEU A 52 -3.72 -4.95 -3.18
C LEU A 52 -2.97 -5.52 -2.00
N ARG A 53 -2.21 -6.58 -2.25
CA ARG A 53 -1.29 -7.20 -1.30
C ARG A 53 0.12 -7.17 -1.85
N HIS A 54 1.02 -6.45 -1.19
CA HIS A 54 2.45 -6.49 -1.48
C HIS A 54 3.14 -7.44 -0.52
N ILE A 55 3.88 -8.39 -1.05
CA ILE A 55 4.66 -9.37 -0.28
C ILE A 55 6.12 -8.97 -0.39
N ILE A 56 6.66 -8.39 0.68
CA ILE A 56 8.03 -7.90 0.76
C ILE A 56 8.92 -9.03 1.27
N LYS A 57 9.81 -9.56 0.42
CA LYS A 57 10.68 -10.71 0.73
C LYS A 57 11.98 -10.28 1.42
N ASP A 58 11.88 -9.46 2.45
CA ASP A 58 13.03 -8.95 3.20
C ASP A 58 13.59 -9.97 4.19
N ASP A 59 12.73 -10.81 4.76
CA ASP A 59 13.02 -12.00 5.58
C ASP A 59 12.46 -13.28 4.89
N PRO A 60 13.30 -14.30 4.62
CA PRO A 60 12.85 -15.52 3.94
C PRO A 60 11.92 -16.42 4.76
N GLU A 61 11.92 -16.30 6.09
CA GLU A 61 11.06 -17.11 6.97
C GLU A 61 9.73 -16.41 7.27
N ASN A 62 9.71 -15.09 7.22
CA ASN A 62 8.52 -14.29 7.54
C ASN A 62 8.48 -13.01 6.68
N PRO A 63 8.04 -13.08 5.42
CA PRO A 63 7.93 -11.91 4.57
C PRO A 63 6.89 -10.93 5.12
N LEU A 64 7.18 -9.63 5.02
CA LEU A 64 6.24 -8.59 5.41
C LEU A 64 5.13 -8.44 4.37
N ILE A 65 3.88 -8.48 4.81
CA ILE A 65 2.70 -8.33 3.95
C ILE A 65 2.06 -6.96 4.20
N ILE A 66 1.86 -6.19 3.14
CA ILE A 66 1.13 -4.92 3.16
C ILE A 66 -0.15 -5.10 2.36
N GLU A 67 -1.29 -5.10 3.04
CA GLU A 67 -2.61 -5.25 2.43
C GLU A 67 -3.43 -3.97 2.59
N TYR A 68 -4.04 -3.49 1.50
CA TYR A 68 -4.96 -2.36 1.57
C TYR A 68 -5.98 -2.36 0.42
N SER A 69 -7.17 -1.83 0.70
CA SER A 69 -8.19 -1.59 -0.32
C SER A 69 -7.89 -0.32 -1.11
N VAL A 70 -8.19 -0.34 -2.41
CA VAL A 70 -7.95 0.79 -3.31
C VAL A 70 -9.22 1.26 -4.00
N ASP A 71 -9.27 2.57 -4.25
CA ASP A 71 -10.32 3.21 -5.04
C ASP A 71 -9.76 3.72 -6.39
N LYS A 72 -10.68 4.17 -7.26
CA LYS A 72 -10.30 4.67 -8.60
C LYS A 72 -9.32 5.85 -8.52
N LYS A 73 -9.49 6.74 -7.54
CA LYS A 73 -8.67 7.94 -7.40
C LYS A 73 -7.23 7.58 -7.05
N PHE A 74 -7.04 6.62 -6.15
CA PHE A 74 -5.72 6.11 -5.80
C PHE A 74 -5.04 5.48 -7.00
N VAL A 75 -5.73 4.59 -7.72
CA VAL A 75 -5.15 3.91 -8.90
C VAL A 75 -4.78 4.90 -10.00
N GLU A 76 -5.58 5.96 -10.22
CA GLU A 76 -5.23 7.06 -11.13
C GLU A 76 -3.98 7.81 -10.68
N ALA A 77 -3.88 8.16 -9.40
CA ALA A 77 -2.71 8.84 -8.84
C ALA A 77 -1.44 7.99 -8.98
N VAL A 78 -1.50 6.70 -8.63
CA VAL A 78 -0.41 5.74 -8.83
C VAL A 78 -0.04 5.67 -10.31
N THR A 79 -1.02 5.63 -11.22
CA THR A 79 -0.78 5.63 -12.67
C THR A 79 -0.02 6.87 -13.12
N GLN A 80 -0.42 8.06 -12.66
CA GLN A 80 0.25 9.33 -12.98
C GLN A 80 1.68 9.41 -12.40
N ARG A 81 1.94 8.72 -11.29
CA ARG A 81 3.26 8.57 -10.65
C ARG A 81 4.05 7.37 -11.19
N ASN A 82 3.69 6.86 -12.38
CA ASN A 82 4.35 5.73 -13.03
C ASN A 82 4.37 4.45 -12.18
N GLY A 83 3.34 4.17 -11.38
CA GLY A 83 3.29 2.98 -10.52
C GLY A 83 3.99 3.11 -9.18
N GLU A 84 4.44 4.32 -8.78
CA GLU A 84 5.01 4.52 -7.45
C GLU A 84 3.91 4.58 -6.39
N VAL A 85 4.04 3.77 -5.33
CA VAL A 85 3.28 3.85 -4.09
C VAL A 85 4.25 4.18 -2.96
N VAL A 86 3.89 5.14 -2.10
CA VAL A 86 4.68 5.48 -0.91
C VAL A 86 3.94 4.96 0.32
N VAL A 87 4.58 4.04 1.04
CA VAL A 87 4.06 3.51 2.30
C VAL A 87 4.75 4.21 3.46
N TYR A 88 3.97 4.77 4.38
CA TYR A 88 4.46 5.26 5.67
C TYR A 88 4.08 4.28 6.77
N PHE A 89 5.07 3.82 7.51
CA PHE A 89 4.88 3.05 8.73
C PHE A 89 4.82 4.01 9.91
N VAL A 90 3.80 3.88 10.74
CA VAL A 90 3.60 4.68 11.94
C VAL A 90 3.41 3.82 13.18
N ASP A 91 3.81 4.34 14.33
CA ASP A 91 3.54 3.73 15.63
C ASP A 91 2.10 4.04 16.14
N GLU A 92 1.76 3.50 17.31
CA GLU A 92 0.49 3.72 18.01
C GLU A 92 0.26 5.20 18.40
N GLN A 93 1.31 6.02 18.39
CA GLN A 93 1.25 7.47 18.61
C GLN A 93 1.25 8.26 17.30
N PHE A 94 1.11 7.60 16.14
CA PHE A 94 1.12 8.17 14.79
C PHE A 94 2.44 8.89 14.43
N ARG A 95 3.54 8.51 15.09
CA ARG A 95 4.90 8.94 14.73
C ARG A 95 5.39 8.07 13.58
N GLU A 96 6.06 8.69 12.63
CA GLU A 96 6.63 7.97 11.49
C GLU A 96 7.84 7.17 11.96
N GLU A 97 7.81 5.86 11.74
CA GLU A 97 8.91 4.95 11.99
C GLU A 97 9.78 4.81 10.73
N MET A 98 9.14 4.70 9.56
CA MET A 98 9.81 4.49 8.28
C MET A 98 8.90 4.90 7.11
N ASN A 99 9.51 5.26 5.98
CA ASN A 99 8.83 5.24 4.69
C ASN A 99 9.49 4.24 3.72
N PHE A 100 8.68 3.67 2.85
CA PHE A 100 9.08 2.65 1.90
C PHE A 100 8.38 2.88 0.56
N LYS A 101 9.14 2.78 -0.54
CA LYS A 101 8.62 3.01 -1.88
C LYS A 101 8.42 1.69 -2.59
N ILE A 102 7.20 1.45 -3.02
CA ILE A 102 6.84 0.29 -3.82
C ILE A 102 6.70 0.73 -5.27
N LYS A 103 7.24 -0.10 -6.17
CA LYS A 103 7.09 0.08 -7.61
C LYS A 103 6.18 -1.02 -8.16
N ILE A 104 4.99 -0.64 -8.61
CA ILE A 104 4.11 -1.51 -9.39
C ILE A 104 4.56 -1.43 -10.85
N ASP A 105 4.73 -2.59 -11.48
CA ASP A 105 5.12 -2.64 -12.88
C ASP A 105 3.98 -2.21 -13.82
N LYS A 106 4.29 -2.09 -15.11
CA LYS A 106 3.30 -1.61 -16.09
C LYS A 106 2.21 -2.65 -16.41
N GLU A 107 2.48 -3.93 -16.25
CA GLU A 107 1.55 -5.01 -16.58
C GLU A 107 0.54 -5.19 -15.46
N ASP A 108 1.02 -5.21 -14.21
CA ASP A 108 0.22 -5.21 -13.00
C ASP A 108 -0.62 -3.95 -12.88
N LEU A 109 -0.06 -2.78 -13.19
CA LEU A 109 -0.83 -1.54 -13.15
C LEU A 109 -2.00 -1.56 -14.14
N LYS A 110 -1.83 -2.17 -15.32
CA LYS A 110 -2.94 -2.38 -16.28
C LYS A 110 -3.98 -3.34 -15.72
N LEU A 111 -3.54 -4.43 -15.08
CA LEU A 111 -4.43 -5.37 -14.41
C LEU A 111 -5.28 -4.66 -13.36
N ILE A 112 -4.66 -3.91 -12.44
CA ILE A 112 -5.36 -3.15 -11.38
C ILE A 112 -6.36 -2.16 -11.98
N ARG A 113 -5.96 -1.38 -13.00
CA ARG A 113 -6.85 -0.42 -13.69
C ARG A 113 -8.08 -1.11 -14.30
N ARG A 114 -7.91 -2.31 -14.87
CA ARG A 114 -9.01 -3.11 -15.39
C ARG A 114 -9.94 -3.58 -14.26
N GLU A 115 -9.39 -4.16 -13.20
CA GLU A 115 -10.19 -4.71 -12.09
C GLU A 115 -11.04 -3.63 -11.38
N ILE A 116 -10.51 -2.41 -11.27
CA ILE A 116 -11.23 -1.29 -10.66
C ILE A 116 -12.17 -0.55 -11.64
N GLY A 117 -12.21 -0.95 -12.91
CA GLY A 117 -13.10 -0.37 -13.92
C GLY A 117 -12.67 1.01 -14.43
N LEU A 118 -11.36 1.25 -14.54
CA LEU A 118 -10.76 2.39 -15.24
C LEU A 118 -10.37 2.06 -16.70
N GLY A 119 -10.44 0.77 -17.08
CA GLY A 119 -10.03 0.30 -18.41
C GLY A 119 -8.51 0.08 -18.50
N ASN A 120 -8.01 -0.06 -19.73
CA ASN A 120 -6.57 -0.17 -19.98
C ASN A 120 -5.92 1.22 -19.95
#